data_AF-A0A3A5AG32-F1
#
_entry.id   AF-A0A3A5AG32-F1
#
_cell.length_a   1.000
_cell.length_b   1.000
_cell.length_c   1.000
_cell.angle_alpha   90.00
_cell.angle_beta   90.00
_cell.angle_gamma   90.00
#
_symmetry.space_group_name_H-M   'P 1'
#
loop_
_entity.id
_entity.type
_entity.pdbx_description
1 polymer ?
#
loop_
_entity_poly.entity_id
_entity_poly.type
_entity_poly.pdbx_seq_one_letter_code
_entity_poly.pdbx_strand_id
1 'polypeptide(L)'
;MFDPAVPPGGEGKVTLTVRTQGYSGAKQWGAGVFTNDPNFKEMTLTVKAFVKPLLTVSPTHVRFNSSPNEVATREVEIKAEIAKPLTLVPGQFTLGGQLTYRIDEMEKGKKFKVILETIPGGSGRFNGFLKLQTGYPEKPEIKIWIMGNPPATQRFS
;
A
#
# COMPACT_ATOMS: atom_id res chain seq x y z
N MET A 1 13.74 14.60 -21.24
CA MET A 1 14.58 15.42 -22.15
C MET A 1 14.34 16.87 -21.76
N PHE A 2 15.40 17.64 -21.50
CA PHE A 2 15.31 19.06 -21.14
C PHE A 2 15.99 19.85 -22.26
N ASP A 3 15.34 20.88 -22.77
CA ASP A 3 15.93 21.72 -23.83
C ASP A 3 17.05 22.60 -23.25
N PRO A 4 18.25 22.67 -23.85
CA PRO A 4 19.47 23.02 -23.11
C PRO A 4 19.81 24.53 -23.07
N ALA A 5 19.00 25.43 -23.61
CA ALA A 5 19.31 26.86 -23.53
C ALA A 5 18.05 27.72 -23.64
N VAL A 6 17.78 28.51 -22.60
CA VAL A 6 16.84 29.63 -22.66
C VAL A 6 17.66 30.87 -23.06
N PRO A 7 17.45 31.46 -24.25
CA PRO A 7 18.18 32.66 -24.65
C PRO A 7 17.83 33.86 -23.75
N PRO A 8 18.69 34.90 -23.68
CA PRO A 8 18.38 36.11 -22.92
C PRO A 8 17.02 36.71 -23.31
N GLY A 9 16.14 36.91 -22.32
CA GLY A 9 14.77 37.40 -22.52
C GLY A 9 13.78 36.35 -23.06
N GLY A 10 14.20 35.10 -23.21
CA GLY A 10 13.34 33.99 -23.65
C GLY A 10 12.62 33.29 -22.48
N GLU A 11 11.65 32.45 -22.83
CA GLU A 11 10.91 31.61 -21.88
C GLU A 11 11.39 30.15 -21.96
N GLY A 12 11.53 29.50 -20.80
CA GLY A 12 11.83 28.07 -20.68
C GLY A 12 10.67 27.33 -20.01
N LYS A 13 10.38 26.10 -20.45
CA LYS A 13 9.33 25.25 -19.87
C LYS A 13 9.91 24.12 -19.04
N VAL A 14 9.56 24.08 -17.76
CA VAL A 14 9.89 22.96 -16.85
C VAL A 14 8.68 22.03 -16.72
N THR A 15 8.84 20.75 -17.02
CA THR A 15 7.77 19.75 -16.84
C THR A 15 8.09 18.86 -15.66
N LEU A 16 7.24 18.89 -14.63
CA LEU A 16 7.34 18.03 -13.44
C LEU A 16 6.34 16.87 -13.56
N THR A 17 6.83 15.63 -13.49
CA THR A 17 5.99 14.43 -13.46
C THR A 17 6.07 13.79 -12.09
N VAL A 18 4.92 13.68 -11.41
CA VAL A 18 4.82 13.09 -10.08
C VAL A 18 4.14 11.73 -10.17
N ARG A 19 4.79 10.68 -9.63
CA ARG A 19 4.18 9.36 -9.46
C ARG A 19 3.49 9.30 -8.10
N THR A 20 2.16 9.23 -8.10
CA THR A 20 1.33 9.22 -6.88
C THR A 20 1.02 7.81 -6.37
N GLN A 21 1.53 6.76 -7.03
CA GLN A 21 1.33 5.37 -6.61
C GLN A 21 1.84 5.15 -5.17
N GLY A 22 0.99 4.60 -4.31
CA GLY A 22 1.30 4.36 -2.90
C GLY A 22 1.17 5.58 -1.98
N TYR A 23 0.86 6.76 -2.52
CA TYR A 23 0.59 7.96 -1.72
C TYR A 23 -0.91 8.18 -1.51
N SER A 24 -1.24 8.82 -0.39
CA SER A 24 -2.58 9.31 -0.06
C SER A 24 -2.46 10.55 0.83
N GLY A 25 -3.51 11.38 0.84
CA GLY A 25 -3.59 12.58 1.66
C GLY A 25 -2.75 13.75 1.12
N ALA A 26 -2.49 14.74 1.98
CA ALA A 26 -1.69 15.90 1.63
C ALA A 26 -0.23 15.51 1.38
N LYS A 27 0.31 15.90 0.22
CA LYS A 27 1.67 15.63 -0.23
C LYS A 27 2.30 16.86 -0.87
N GLN A 28 3.63 16.91 -0.77
CA GLN A 28 4.45 17.95 -1.36
C GLN A 28 5.66 17.32 -2.05
N TRP A 29 5.99 17.79 -3.24
CA TRP A 29 7.20 17.45 -3.97
C TRP A 29 7.97 18.72 -4.30
N GLY A 30 9.29 18.67 -4.16
CA GLY A 30 10.19 19.75 -4.52
C GLY A 30 11.02 19.38 -5.75
N ALA A 31 11.29 20.35 -6.60
CA ALA A 31 12.23 20.23 -7.70
C ALA A 31 13.18 21.42 -7.69
N GLY A 32 14.47 21.15 -7.56
CA GLY A 32 15.52 22.14 -7.73
C GLY A 32 15.73 22.43 -9.21
N VAL A 33 15.75 23.70 -9.56
CA VAL A 33 16.09 24.19 -10.90
C VAL A 33 17.38 24.98 -10.76
N PHE A 34 18.42 24.52 -11.45
CA PHE A 34 19.73 25.14 -11.48
C PHE A 34 19.87 25.93 -12.77
N THR A 35 20.35 27.17 -12.66
CA THR A 35 20.59 28.05 -13.81
C THR A 35 21.99 28.65 -13.74
N ASN A 36 22.45 29.19 -14.87
CA ASN A 36 23.67 29.99 -14.95
C ASN A 36 23.41 31.50 -14.84
N ASP A 37 22.19 31.93 -14.46
CA ASP A 37 21.90 33.34 -14.17
C ASP A 37 22.65 33.75 -12.89
N PRO A 38 23.50 34.80 -12.93
CA PRO A 38 24.27 35.22 -11.76
C PRO A 38 23.39 35.69 -10.59
N ASN A 39 22.16 36.12 -10.85
CA ASN A 39 21.20 36.58 -9.85
C ASN A 39 20.30 35.45 -9.31
N PHE A 40 20.05 34.39 -10.10
CA PHE A 40 19.10 33.31 -9.78
C PHE A 40 19.67 31.91 -10.07
N LYS A 41 20.79 31.57 -9.43
CA LYS A 41 21.53 30.33 -9.65
C LYS A 41 20.76 29.05 -9.31
N GLU A 42 19.87 29.13 -8.32
CA GLU A 42 19.05 28.01 -7.87
C GLU A 42 17.67 28.50 -7.45
N MET A 43 16.64 27.76 -7.85
CA MET A 43 15.27 27.98 -7.41
C MET A 43 14.58 26.65 -7.11
N THR A 44 13.70 26.63 -6.11
CA THR A 44 12.91 25.43 -5.77
C THR A 44 11.47 25.60 -6.21
N LEU A 45 11.03 24.73 -7.10
CA LEU A 45 9.61 24.59 -7.46
C LEU A 45 8.95 23.60 -6.50
N THR A 46 7.84 24.02 -5.88
CA THR A 46 7.10 23.18 -4.93
C THR A 46 5.72 22.86 -5.48
N VAL A 47 5.41 21.56 -5.61
CA VAL A 47 4.09 21.06 -5.99
C VAL A 47 3.41 20.53 -4.74
N LYS A 48 2.25 21.08 -4.39
CA LYS A 48 1.39 20.58 -3.30
C LYS A 48 0.13 19.98 -3.89
N ALA A 49 -0.27 18.80 -3.42
CA ALA A 49 -1.52 18.16 -3.84
C ALA A 49 -2.14 17.33 -2.71
N PHE A 50 -3.43 17.08 -2.80
CA PHE A 50 -4.12 16.09 -1.98
C PHE A 50 -4.40 14.84 -2.81
N VAL A 51 -3.68 13.75 -2.56
CA VAL A 51 -3.80 12.51 -3.31
C VAL A 51 -4.98 11.71 -2.78
N LYS A 52 -6.03 11.57 -3.60
CA LYS A 52 -7.17 10.68 -3.30
C LYS A 52 -6.88 9.29 -3.87
N PRO A 53 -6.71 8.26 -3.03
CA PRO A 53 -6.49 6.90 -3.52
C PRO A 53 -7.78 6.33 -4.14
N LEU A 54 -7.67 5.32 -5.00
CA LEU A 54 -8.84 4.62 -5.56
C LEU A 54 -9.53 3.73 -4.51
N LEU A 55 -8.72 3.16 -3.61
CA LEU A 55 -9.14 2.34 -2.49
C LEU A 55 -8.13 2.42 -1.36
N THR A 56 -8.59 2.20 -0.15
CA THR A 56 -7.80 2.12 1.07
C THR A 56 -7.74 0.69 1.59
N VAL A 57 -6.62 0.33 2.22
CA VAL A 57 -6.39 -0.98 2.87
C VAL A 57 -5.81 -0.69 4.24
N SER A 58 -6.46 -1.15 5.30
CA SER A 58 -6.05 -0.88 6.68
C SER A 58 -6.26 -2.10 7.58
N PRO A 59 -5.22 -2.61 8.27
CA PRO A 59 -3.81 -2.20 8.16
C PRO A 59 -3.17 -2.67 6.84
N THR A 60 -2.08 -2.02 6.42
CA THR A 60 -1.32 -2.42 5.22
C THR A 60 -0.44 -3.65 5.45
N HIS A 61 -0.08 -3.90 6.71
CA HIS A 61 0.70 -5.05 7.15
C HIS A 61 0.02 -5.65 8.37
N VAL A 62 -0.18 -6.95 8.35
CA VAL A 62 -0.82 -7.69 9.45
C VAL A 62 0.28 -8.39 10.25
N ARG A 63 0.25 -8.18 11.57
CA ARG A 63 1.16 -8.83 12.51
C ARG A 63 0.41 -9.70 13.50
N PHE A 64 0.88 -10.92 13.64
CA PHE A 64 0.45 -11.87 14.65
C PHE A 64 1.54 -12.03 15.70
N ASN A 65 1.25 -11.57 16.92
CA ASN A 65 2.15 -11.66 18.07
C ASN A 65 1.59 -12.63 19.14
N SER A 66 0.79 -13.61 18.73
CA SER A 66 0.13 -14.55 19.64
C SER A 66 1.01 -15.74 20.00
N SER A 67 0.69 -16.36 21.13
CA SER A 67 1.28 -17.63 21.55
C SER A 67 0.89 -18.76 20.59
N PRO A 68 1.73 -19.80 20.38
CA PRO A 68 1.45 -20.90 19.43
C PRO A 68 0.15 -21.67 19.67
N ASN A 69 -0.36 -21.64 20.91
CA ASN A 69 -1.57 -22.36 21.32
C ASN A 69 -2.84 -21.50 21.26
N GLU A 70 -2.76 -20.23 20.86
CA GLU A 70 -3.91 -19.33 20.81
C GLU A 70 -4.35 -19.08 19.37
N VAL A 71 -5.66 -19.17 19.11
CA VAL A 71 -6.26 -18.68 17.87
C VAL A 71 -6.32 -17.17 17.95
N ALA A 72 -5.48 -16.51 17.15
CA ALA A 72 -5.52 -15.08 16.98
C ALA A 72 -6.25 -14.73 15.70
N THR A 73 -7.11 -13.72 15.79
CA THR A 73 -7.83 -13.15 14.66
C THR A 73 -7.32 -11.73 14.38
N ARG A 74 -7.14 -11.40 13.11
CA ARG A 74 -6.81 -10.06 12.63
C ARG A 74 -7.68 -9.69 11.45
N GLU A 75 -8.04 -8.42 11.40
CA GLU A 75 -8.96 -7.90 10.41
C GLU A 75 -8.24 -6.87 9.53
N VAL A 76 -8.51 -6.92 8.24
CA VAL A 76 -8.07 -5.92 7.27
C VAL A 76 -9.29 -5.36 6.56
N GLU A 77 -9.51 -4.07 6.72
CA GLU A 77 -10.53 -3.34 5.99
C GLU A 77 -10.01 -2.91 4.62
N ILE A 78 -10.80 -3.18 3.59
CA ILE A 78 -10.58 -2.72 2.22
C ILE A 78 -11.79 -1.90 1.81
N LYS A 79 -11.57 -0.64 1.42
CA LYS A 79 -12.66 0.28 1.10
C LYS A 79 -12.41 1.00 -0.22
N ALA A 80 -13.44 1.06 -1.07
CA ALA A 80 -13.45 1.91 -2.26
C ALA A 80 -13.59 3.39 -1.86
N GLU A 81 -12.73 4.24 -2.41
CA GLU A 81 -12.80 5.69 -2.20
C GLU A 81 -13.33 6.44 -3.45
N ILE A 82 -13.78 5.68 -4.46
CA ILE A 82 -14.38 6.18 -5.69
C ILE A 82 -15.80 5.63 -5.85
N ALA A 83 -16.60 6.26 -6.72
CA ALA A 83 -17.98 5.85 -6.98
C ALA A 83 -18.12 4.51 -7.74
N LYS A 84 -17.04 4.06 -8.41
CA LYS A 84 -17.04 2.76 -9.11
C LYS A 84 -17.13 1.63 -8.08
N PRO A 85 -17.92 0.57 -8.31
CA PRO A 85 -17.95 -0.58 -7.42
C PRO A 85 -16.62 -1.35 -7.46
N LEU A 86 -16.13 -1.70 -6.28
CA LEU A 86 -14.97 -2.56 -6.07
C LEU A 86 -15.40 -4.03 -6.07
N THR A 87 -14.80 -4.82 -6.95
CA THR A 87 -14.87 -6.29 -6.89
C THR A 87 -13.53 -6.82 -6.38
N LEU A 88 -13.56 -7.80 -5.47
CA LEU A 88 -12.37 -8.47 -4.96
C LEU A 88 -12.44 -9.97 -5.29
N VAL A 89 -11.36 -10.49 -5.86
CA VAL A 89 -11.19 -11.92 -6.13
C VAL A 89 -9.95 -12.42 -5.40
N PRO A 90 -10.04 -13.49 -4.59
CA PRO A 90 -8.85 -14.09 -3.98
C PRO A 90 -7.87 -14.60 -5.04
N GLY A 91 -6.62 -14.20 -4.91
CA GLY A 91 -5.51 -14.67 -5.76
C GLY A 91 -4.63 -15.66 -5.01
N GLN A 92 -3.33 -15.39 -4.98
CA GLN A 92 -2.35 -16.24 -4.30
C GLN A 92 -2.35 -16.01 -2.78
N PHE A 93 -2.29 -17.12 -2.02
CA PHE A 93 -2.09 -17.12 -0.58
C PHE A 93 -0.95 -18.06 -0.20
N THR A 94 0.05 -17.55 0.53
CA THR A 94 1.29 -18.29 0.81
C THR A 94 1.40 -18.84 2.23
N LEU A 95 0.37 -18.66 3.05
CA LEU A 95 0.38 -19.04 4.47
C LEU A 95 -0.60 -20.19 4.78
N GLY A 96 -0.93 -20.97 3.74
CA GLY A 96 -1.69 -22.21 3.91
C GLY A 96 -1.01 -23.14 4.91
N GLY A 97 -1.79 -23.68 5.86
CA GLY A 97 -1.29 -24.51 6.96
C GLY A 97 -0.88 -23.73 8.22
N GLN A 98 -0.78 -22.40 8.16
CA GLN A 98 -0.54 -21.54 9.33
C GLN A 98 -1.69 -20.57 9.60
N LEU A 99 -2.34 -20.10 8.53
CA LEU A 99 -3.50 -19.22 8.61
C LEU A 99 -4.60 -19.66 7.66
N THR A 100 -5.83 -19.33 8.05
CA THR A 100 -7.00 -19.30 7.18
C THR A 100 -7.41 -17.84 6.96
N TYR A 101 -8.18 -17.60 5.90
CA TYR A 101 -8.75 -16.28 5.67
C TYR A 101 -10.18 -16.39 5.13
N ARG A 102 -10.98 -15.37 5.42
CA ARG A 102 -12.31 -15.16 4.86
C ARG A 102 -12.48 -13.71 4.46
N ILE A 103 -13.28 -13.46 3.42
CA ILE A 103 -13.57 -12.11 2.95
C ILE A 103 -15.07 -11.87 3.10
N ASP A 104 -15.41 -10.84 3.85
CA ASP A 104 -16.79 -10.41 4.07
C ASP A 104 -17.05 -9.11 3.35
N GLU A 105 -18.10 -9.09 2.54
CA GLU A 105 -18.60 -7.87 1.92
C GLU A 105 -19.54 -7.19 2.92
N MET A 106 -19.10 -6.05 3.48
CA MET A 106 -19.84 -5.29 4.49
C MET A 106 -20.78 -4.28 3.86
N GLU A 107 -20.32 -3.64 2.78
CA GLU A 107 -21.14 -2.77 1.92
C GLU A 107 -20.89 -3.19 0.48
N LYS A 108 -21.97 -3.54 -0.23
CA LYS A 108 -21.89 -4.09 -1.57
C LYS A 108 -21.08 -3.19 -2.51
N GLY A 109 -19.99 -3.73 -3.05
CA GLY A 109 -19.08 -3.04 -3.96
C GLY A 109 -18.31 -1.87 -3.36
N LYS A 110 -18.29 -1.71 -2.03
CA LYS A 110 -17.72 -0.51 -1.39
C LYS A 110 -16.82 -0.82 -0.20
N LYS A 111 -17.19 -1.76 0.66
CA LYS A 111 -16.42 -2.08 1.86
C LYS A 111 -16.35 -3.59 2.07
N PHE A 112 -15.13 -4.08 2.22
CA PHE A 112 -14.81 -5.47 2.46
C PHE A 112 -13.96 -5.61 3.72
N LYS A 113 -14.12 -6.73 4.41
CA LYS A 113 -13.35 -7.08 5.60
C LYS A 113 -12.69 -8.44 5.35
N VAL A 114 -11.37 -8.46 5.34
CA VAL A 114 -10.60 -9.69 5.30
C VAL A 114 -10.28 -10.10 6.72
N ILE A 115 -10.75 -11.26 7.13
CA ILE A 115 -10.52 -11.83 8.45
C ILE A 115 -9.47 -12.92 8.28
N LEU A 116 -8.37 -12.80 9.02
CA LEU A 116 -7.24 -13.71 9.05
C LEU A 116 -7.19 -14.38 10.41
N GLU A 117 -7.13 -15.71 10.44
CA GLU A 117 -7.12 -16.49 11.68
C GLU A 117 -5.94 -17.47 11.68
N THR A 118 -5.28 -17.61 12.83
CA THR A 118 -4.20 -18.58 12.99
C THR A 118 -4.75 -19.98 13.22
N ILE A 119 -4.10 -20.98 12.63
CA ILE A 119 -4.42 -22.39 12.84
C ILE A 119 -3.69 -22.88 14.11
N PRO A 120 -4.40 -23.43 15.11
CA PRO A 120 -3.78 -24.01 16.30
C PRO A 120 -2.75 -25.08 15.96
N GLY A 121 -1.60 -25.08 16.65
CA GLY A 121 -0.53 -26.04 16.42
C GLY A 121 0.39 -25.68 15.23
N GLY A 122 0.12 -24.57 14.53
CA GLY A 122 1.10 -23.95 13.66
C GLY A 122 2.34 -23.55 14.45
N SER A 123 3.51 -24.07 14.08
CA SER A 123 4.76 -23.81 14.79
C SER A 123 5.72 -23.00 13.92
N GLY A 124 6.40 -22.05 14.56
CA GLY A 124 7.46 -21.27 13.93
C GLY A 124 7.03 -19.92 13.36
N ARG A 125 8.04 -19.14 13.01
CA ARG A 125 7.88 -17.83 12.38
C ARG A 125 7.30 -17.99 10.98
N PHE A 126 6.33 -17.15 10.64
CA PHE A 126 5.81 -17.06 9.28
C PHE A 126 5.93 -15.66 8.72
N ASN A 127 6.17 -15.62 7.41
CA ASN A 127 6.17 -14.42 6.62
C ASN A 127 5.63 -14.77 5.24
N GLY A 128 4.56 -14.09 4.83
CA GLY A 128 3.88 -14.38 3.59
C GLY A 128 2.92 -13.27 3.23
N PHE A 129 2.01 -13.58 2.31
CA PHE A 129 1.06 -12.59 1.84
C PHE A 129 -0.24 -13.22 1.36
N LEU A 130 -1.27 -12.38 1.33
CA LEU A 130 -2.51 -12.60 0.60
C LEU A 130 -2.57 -11.60 -0.55
N LYS A 131 -2.68 -12.11 -1.78
CA LYS A 131 -2.95 -11.31 -2.97
C LYS A 131 -4.43 -11.33 -3.28
N LEU A 132 -5.00 -10.17 -3.53
CA LEU A 132 -6.37 -9.98 -3.97
C LEU A 132 -6.37 -9.23 -5.29
N GLN A 133 -7.09 -9.74 -6.28
CA GLN A 133 -7.31 -9.03 -7.53
C GLN A 133 -8.49 -8.08 -7.37
N THR A 134 -8.37 -6.88 -7.95
CA THR A 134 -9.44 -5.88 -7.93
C THR A 134 -10.02 -5.64 -9.31
N GLY A 135 -11.28 -5.22 -9.37
CA GLY A 135 -11.93 -4.75 -10.61
C GLY A 135 -11.45 -3.39 -11.13
N TYR A 136 -10.39 -2.81 -10.55
CA TYR A 136 -9.84 -1.52 -10.98
C TYR A 136 -8.59 -1.72 -11.86
N PRO A 137 -8.61 -1.33 -13.14
CA PRO A 137 -7.47 -1.52 -14.04
C PRO A 137 -6.24 -0.71 -13.62
N GLU A 138 -6.43 0.43 -12.96
CA GLU A 138 -5.34 1.25 -12.40
C GLU A 138 -4.72 0.65 -11.13
N LYS A 139 -5.42 -0.26 -10.44
CA LYS A 139 -4.93 -0.95 -9.25
C LYS A 139 -5.40 -2.40 -9.24
N PRO A 140 -4.91 -3.24 -10.15
CA PRO A 140 -5.48 -4.57 -10.39
C PRO A 140 -5.17 -5.57 -9.28
N GLU A 141 -4.18 -5.29 -8.42
CA GLU A 141 -3.79 -6.18 -7.32
C GLU A 141 -3.61 -5.40 -6.01
N ILE A 142 -4.05 -6.00 -4.91
CA ILE A 142 -3.73 -5.64 -3.54
C ILE A 142 -2.91 -6.77 -2.95
N LYS A 143 -1.76 -6.44 -2.34
CA LYS A 143 -0.93 -7.38 -1.60
C LYS A 143 -0.94 -7.03 -0.12
N ILE A 144 -1.51 -7.90 0.70
CA ILE A 144 -1.52 -7.78 2.15
C ILE A 144 -0.37 -8.62 2.68
N TRP A 145 0.62 -7.96 3.27
CA TRP A 145 1.76 -8.64 3.90
C TRP A 145 1.38 -9.10 5.30
N ILE A 146 1.71 -10.35 5.61
CA ILE A 146 1.33 -11.00 6.84
C ILE A 146 2.59 -11.61 7.44
N MET A 147 2.85 -11.29 8.70
CA MET A 147 3.96 -11.88 9.43
C MET A 147 3.51 -12.26 10.84
N GLY A 148 4.12 -13.31 11.37
CA GLY A 148 3.95 -13.71 12.75
C GLY A 148 5.21 -14.31 13.29
N ASN A 149 5.45 -14.07 14.57
CA ASN A 149 6.56 -14.66 15.30
C ASN A 149 6.05 -15.24 16.62
N PRO A 150 5.32 -16.37 16.58
CA PRO A 150 4.92 -17.06 17.80
C PRO A 150 6.18 -17.47 18.57
N PRO A 151 6.28 -17.22 19.89
CA PRO A 151 7.39 -17.71 20.69
C PRO A 151 7.46 -19.23 20.61
N ALA A 152 8.67 -19.80 20.52
CA ALA A 152 8.83 -21.25 20.45
C ALA A 152 8.19 -21.92 21.67
N THR A 153 7.45 -23.03 21.45
CA THR A 153 6.95 -23.86 22.55
C THR A 153 8.13 -24.35 23.36
N GLN A 154 8.35 -23.77 24.54
CA GLN A 154 9.38 -24.24 25.46
C GLN A 154 8.92 -25.60 25.98
N ARG A 155 9.55 -26.67 25.50
CA ARG A 155 9.37 -28.01 26.06
C ARG A 155 9.97 -27.99 27.46
N PHE A 156 9.11 -28.00 28.47
CA PHE A 156 9.52 -28.37 29.82
C PHE A 156 9.72 -29.89 29.81
N SER A 157 10.97 -30.31 30.01
CA SER A 157 11.36 -31.70 30.29
C SER A 157 11.06 -32.06 31.73
#